data_AF-A0A923YRZ9-F1
#
_entry.id   AF-A0A923YRZ9-F1
#
_cell.length_a   1.000
_cell.length_b   1.000
_cell.length_c   1.000
_cell.angle_alpha   90.00
_cell.angle_beta   90.00
_cell.angle_gamma   90.00
#
_symmetry.space_group_name_H-M   'P 1'
#
loop_
_entity.id
_entity.type
_entity.pdbx_description
1 polymer ?
#
loop_
_entity_poly.entity_id
_entity_poly.type
_entity_poly.pdbx_seq_one_letter_code
_entity_poly.pdbx_strand_id
1 'polypeptide(L)'
;MITEEPQIEEPLAFQLFTEIGIIDQLAGHAFEQALPGAITRAQFTVLHHLVRRGAGGQSPAQLADAIQVRRSTMTSTLGRLTRARLVEVRPDPQDGRG
;
A
#
# COMPACT_ATOMS: atom_id res chain seq x y z
N MET A 1 -0.80 42.96 35.79
CA MET A 1 0.15 41.89 35.43
C MET A 1 -0.54 41.07 34.36
N ILE A 2 -0.23 41.35 33.09
CA ILE A 2 -0.84 40.62 31.96
C ILE A 2 0.09 39.44 31.72
N THR A 3 -0.36 38.24 32.06
CA THR A 3 0.36 37.00 31.73
C THR A 3 0.10 36.74 30.26
N GLU A 4 1.07 37.04 29.40
CA GLU A 4 1.04 36.53 28.02
C GLU A 4 1.09 35.01 28.10
N GLU A 5 0.01 34.35 27.67
CA GLU A 5 0.05 32.91 27.43
C GLU A 5 1.14 32.66 26.38
N PRO A 6 2.05 31.69 26.61
CA PRO A 6 3.09 31.41 25.66
C PRO A 6 2.42 30.97 24.35
N GLN A 7 2.62 31.75 23.28
CA GLN A 7 2.29 31.30 21.94
C GLN A 7 3.22 30.13 21.62
N ILE A 8 2.73 28.90 21.84
CA ILE A 8 3.42 27.71 21.38
C ILE A 8 3.27 27.71 19.86
N GLU A 9 4.26 28.29 19.19
CA GLU A 9 4.37 28.21 17.74
C GLU A 9 4.61 26.73 17.41
N GLU A 10 3.59 26.06 16.89
CA GLU A 10 3.75 24.68 16.43
C GLU A 10 4.84 24.67 15.37
N PRO A 11 5.91 23.86 15.55
CA PRO A 11 6.98 23.80 14.57
C PRO A 11 6.38 23.48 13.21
N LEU A 12 6.74 24.23 12.16
CA LEU A 12 6.21 24.04 10.80
C LEU A 12 6.25 22.57 10.34
N ALA A 13 7.26 21.81 10.79
CA ALA A 13 7.35 20.37 10.55
C ALA A 13 6.18 19.58 11.15
N PHE A 14 5.76 19.88 12.39
CA PHE A 14 4.63 19.25 13.05
C PHE A 14 3.33 19.52 12.31
N GLN A 15 3.08 20.77 11.93
CA GLN A 15 1.91 21.15 11.14
C GLN A 15 1.92 20.41 9.79
N LEU A 16 3.05 20.43 9.07
CA LEU A 16 3.19 19.74 7.79
C LEU A 16 2.88 18.24 7.89
N PHE A 17 3.46 17.53 8.88
CA PHE A 17 3.20 16.10 9.04
C PHE A 17 1.76 15.79 9.47
N THR A 18 1.13 16.68 10.23
CA THR A 18 -0.28 16.58 10.58
C THR A 18 -1.16 16.67 9.34
N GLU A 19 -0.92 17.66 8.48
CA GLU A 19 -1.66 17.81 7.22
C GLU A 19 -1.44 16.61 6.28
N ILE A 20 -0.20 16.11 6.16
CA ILE A 20 0.09 14.90 5.38
C ILE A 20 -0.72 13.70 5.90
N GLY A 21 -0.79 13.53 7.22
CA GLY A 21 -1.55 12.46 7.86
C GLY A 21 -3.06 12.56 7.57
N ILE A 22 -3.63 13.77 7.68
CA ILE A 22 -5.04 14.03 7.37
C ILE A 22 -5.32 13.74 5.89
N ILE A 23 -4.44 14.19 4.99
CA ILE A 23 -4.57 13.97 3.55
C ILE A 23 -4.53 12.47 3.22
N ASP A 24 -3.59 11.68 3.78
CA ASP A 24 -3.55 10.24 3.54
C ASP A 24 -4.81 9.52 4.04
N GLN A 25 -5.33 9.91 5.20
CA GLN A 25 -6.58 9.34 5.73
C GLN A 25 -7.78 9.66 4.82
N LEU A 26 -7.95 10.93 4.44
CA LEU A 26 -9.08 11.36 3.59
C LEU A 26 -8.98 10.74 2.19
N ALA A 27 -7.78 10.75 1.59
CA ALA A 27 -7.54 10.13 0.29
C ALA A 27 -7.77 8.62 0.35
N GLY A 28 -7.29 7.96 1.41
CA GLY A 28 -7.48 6.53 1.63
C GLY A 28 -8.96 6.15 1.74
N HIS A 29 -9.73 6.90 2.53
CA HIS A 29 -11.16 6.66 2.67
C HIS A 29 -11.91 6.90 1.36
N ALA A 30 -11.64 8.01 0.67
CA ALA A 30 -12.25 8.29 -0.63
C ALA A 30 -11.93 7.21 -1.67
N PHE A 31 -10.68 6.70 -1.65
CA PHE A 31 -10.24 5.61 -2.50
C PHE A 31 -11.02 4.31 -2.23
N GLU A 32 -11.18 3.94 -0.96
CA GLU A 32 -11.92 2.73 -0.57
C GLU A 32 -13.40 2.81 -0.94
N GLN A 33 -14.04 3.98 -0.83
CA GLN A 33 -15.43 4.20 -1.25
C GLN A 33 -15.62 4.07 -2.77
N ALA A 34 -14.60 4.43 -3.55
CA ALA A 34 -14.63 4.30 -5.01
C ALA A 34 -14.30 2.88 -5.50
N LEU A 35 -13.74 2.03 -4.63
CA LEU A 35 -13.29 0.70 -4.98
C LEU A 35 -14.50 -0.23 -5.14
N PRO A 36 -14.55 -1.08 -6.19
CA PRO A 36 -15.58 -2.11 -6.26
C PRO A 36 -15.38 -3.03 -5.06
N GLY A 37 -16.36 -3.11 -4.16
CA GLY A 37 -16.27 -3.73 -2.82
C GLY A 37 -15.86 -5.22 -2.76
N ALA A 38 -15.46 -5.81 -3.90
CA ALA A 38 -14.87 -7.13 -4.01
C ALA A 38 -13.38 -7.18 -3.63
N ILE A 39 -12.68 -6.04 -3.57
CA ILE A 39 -11.24 -5.99 -3.25
C ILE A 39 -10.90 -4.90 -2.23
N THR A 40 -9.77 -5.06 -1.53
CA THR A 40 -9.23 -4.08 -0.58
C THR A 40 -8.23 -3.13 -1.26
N ARG A 41 -7.92 -1.99 -0.63
CA ARG A 41 -6.87 -1.05 -1.08
C ARG A 41 -5.54 -1.76 -1.33
N ALA A 42 -5.11 -2.63 -0.41
CA ALA A 42 -3.86 -3.39 -0.57
C ALA A 42 -3.87 -4.34 -1.79
N GLN A 43 -5.00 -5.01 -2.03
CA GLN A 43 -5.19 -5.88 -3.18
C GLN A 43 -5.18 -5.08 -4.49
N PHE A 44 -5.87 -3.94 -4.52
CA PHE A 44 -5.83 -3.03 -5.66
C PHE A 44 -4.42 -2.55 -5.96
N THR A 45 -3.66 -2.11 -4.95
CA THR A 45 -2.30 -1.61 -5.13
C THR A 45 -1.40 -2.64 -5.80
N VAL A 46 -1.52 -3.92 -5.41
CA VAL A 46 -0.78 -5.01 -6.07
C VAL A 46 -1.20 -5.18 -7.53
N LEU A 47 -2.51 -5.20 -7.81
CA LEU A 47 -3.03 -5.34 -9.17
C LEU A 47 -2.59 -4.17 -10.06
N HIS A 48 -2.74 -2.94 -9.57
CA HIS A 48 -2.34 -1.73 -10.26
C HIS A 48 -0.84 -1.75 -10.59
N HIS A 49 0.00 -2.17 -9.65
CA HIS A 49 1.44 -2.30 -9.86
C HIS A 49 1.77 -3.35 -10.93
N LEU A 50 1.12 -4.53 -10.88
CA LEU A 50 1.31 -5.58 -11.88
C LEU A 50 0.90 -5.11 -13.29
N VAL A 51 -0.25 -4.44 -13.41
CA VAL A 51 -0.73 -3.84 -14.68
C VAL A 51 0.29 -2.84 -15.21
N ARG A 52 0.84 -1.98 -14.34
CA ARG A 52 1.83 -0.96 -14.74
C ARG A 52 3.18 -1.55 -15.16
N ARG A 53 3.58 -2.69 -14.62
CA ARG A 53 4.87 -3.35 -14.92
C ARG A 53 4.82 -4.29 -16.14
N GLY A 54 3.64 -4.74 -16.55
CA GLY A 54 3.45 -5.56 -17.76
C GLY A 54 3.76 -7.06 -17.58
N ALA A 55 3.97 -7.76 -18.70
CA ALA A 55 3.89 -9.23 -18.81
C ALA A 55 5.04 -10.05 -18.19
N GLY A 56 6.01 -9.42 -17.51
CA GLY A 56 7.22 -10.09 -17.03
C GLY A 56 7.07 -10.98 -15.80
N GLY A 57 5.93 -10.90 -15.09
CA GLY A 57 5.78 -11.54 -13.77
C GLY A 57 6.71 -10.90 -12.72
N GLN A 58 6.36 -11.03 -11.44
CA GLN A 58 7.21 -10.56 -10.34
C GLN A 58 7.13 -11.52 -9.16
N SER A 59 8.27 -11.72 -8.49
CA SER A 59 8.30 -12.55 -7.30
C SER A 59 7.60 -11.84 -6.12
N PRO A 60 7.07 -12.60 -5.13
CA PRO A 60 6.46 -12.00 -3.95
C PRO A 60 7.41 -11.06 -3.19
N ALA A 61 8.71 -11.33 -3.20
CA ALA A 61 9.70 -10.45 -2.57
C ALA A 61 9.81 -9.11 -3.31
N GLN A 62 9.89 -9.13 -4.64
CA GLN A 62 9.93 -7.91 -5.45
C GLN A 62 8.67 -7.07 -5.29
N LEU A 63 7.50 -7.71 -5.20
CA LEU A 63 6.24 -7.02 -4.93
C LEU A 63 6.22 -6.43 -3.52
N ALA A 64 6.69 -7.16 -2.51
CA ALA A 64 6.76 -6.67 -1.15
C ALA A 64 7.64 -5.42 -1.04
N ASP A 65 8.80 -5.43 -1.70
CA ASP A 65 9.73 -4.30 -1.71
C ASP A 65 9.16 -3.10 -2.49
N ALA A 66 8.54 -3.33 -3.65
CA ALA A 66 7.94 -2.28 -4.47
C ALA A 66 6.74 -1.59 -3.79
N ILE A 67 5.94 -2.36 -3.06
CA ILE A 67 4.75 -1.86 -2.34
C ILE A 67 5.09 -1.48 -0.89
N GLN A 68 6.34 -1.70 -0.47
CA GLN A 68 6.84 -1.40 0.88
C GLN A 68 6.03 -2.07 1.99
N VAL A 69 5.72 -3.35 1.81
CA VAL A 69 5.02 -4.18 2.81
C VAL A 69 5.89 -5.36 3.26
N ARG A 70 5.51 -5.97 4.39
CA ARG A 70 6.17 -7.20 4.84
C ARG A 70 5.88 -8.35 3.86
N ARG A 71 6.85 -9.26 3.70
CA ARG A 71 6.70 -10.46 2.84
C ARG A 71 5.49 -11.32 3.23
N SER A 72 5.21 -11.49 4.53
CA SER A 72 4.04 -12.23 5.02
C SER A 72 2.72 -11.58 4.59
N THR A 73 2.64 -10.24 4.62
CA THR A 73 1.50 -9.48 4.12
C THR A 73 1.34 -9.70 2.62
N MET A 74 2.42 -9.63 1.85
CA MET A 74 2.37 -9.87 0.40
C MET A 74 1.90 -11.30 0.07
N THR A 75 2.43 -12.33 0.74
CA THR A 75 1.97 -13.72 0.55
C THR A 75 0.49 -13.87 0.85
N SER A 76 -0.01 -13.28 1.93
CA SER A 76 -1.44 -13.30 2.27
C SER A 76 -2.28 -12.60 1.19
N THR A 77 -1.85 -11.42 0.73
CA THR A 77 -2.52 -10.65 -0.32
C THR A 77 -2.59 -11.42 -1.63
N LEU A 78 -1.47 -11.98 -2.09
CA LEU A 78 -1.42 -12.81 -3.30
C LEU A 78 -2.32 -14.04 -3.16
N GLY A 79 -2.30 -14.72 -2.02
CA GLY A 79 -3.19 -15.86 -1.78
C GLY A 79 -4.68 -15.51 -1.83
N ARG A 80 -5.08 -14.29 -1.46
CA ARG A 80 -6.46 -13.82 -1.63
C ARG A 80 -6.78 -13.46 -3.08
N LEU A 81 -5.85 -12.80 -3.78
CA LEU A 81 -6.00 -12.44 -5.20
C LEU A 81 -6.07 -13.68 -6.10
N THR A 82 -5.28 -14.73 -5.83
CA THR A 82 -5.35 -16.01 -6.56
C THR A 82 -6.70 -16.70 -6.36
N ARG A 83 -7.23 -16.73 -5.13
CA ARG A 83 -8.57 -17.28 -4.86
C ARG A 83 -9.68 -16.52 -5.59
N ALA A 84 -9.53 -15.20 -5.71
CA ALA A 84 -10.41 -14.35 -6.50
C ALA A 84 -10.18 -14.45 -8.03
N ARG A 85 -9.22 -15.27 -8.48
CA ARG A 85 -8.81 -15.42 -9.90
C ARG A 85 -8.36 -14.12 -10.56
N LEU A 86 -7.82 -13.19 -9.78
CA LEU A 86 -7.33 -11.90 -10.27
C LEU A 86 -5.83 -11.92 -10.60
N VAL A 87 -5.08 -12.89 -10.05
CA VAL A 87 -3.67 -13.12 -10.36
C VAL A 87 -3.38 -14.62 -10.45
N GLU A 88 -2.37 -14.97 -11.24
CA GLU A 88 -1.82 -16.32 -11.30
C GLU A 88 -0.44 -16.32 -10.64
N VAL A 89 -0.18 -17.30 -9.77
CA VAL A 89 1.15 -17.55 -9.21
C VAL A 89 1.70 -18.79 -9.89
N ARG A 90 2.82 -18.63 -10.60
CA ARG A 90 3.49 -19.72 -11.30
C ARG A 90 4.84 -20.01 -10.65
N PRO A 91 5.28 -21.27 -10.58
CA PRO A 91 6.66 -21.59 -10.26
C PRO A 91 7.59 -20.90 -11.24
N ASP A 92 8.66 -20.31 -10.73
CA ASP A 92 9.71 -19.74 -11.56
C ASP A 92 10.68 -20.88 -11.95
N PRO A 93 10.86 -21.17 -13.26
CA PRO A 93 11.78 -22.22 -13.71
C PRO A 93 13.25 -21.94 -13.36
N GLN A 94 13.59 -20.71 -12.96
CA GLN A 94 14.93 -20.34 -12.48
C GLN A 94 15.02 -20.30 -10.94
N ASP A 95 13.91 -20.48 -10.21
CA ASP A 95 13.92 -20.57 -8.75
C ASP A 95 14.47 -21.94 -8.35
N GLY A 96 15.80 -22.02 -8.21
CA GLY A 96 16.57 -23.16 -7.72
C GLY A 96 16.31 -23.49 -6.26
N ARG A 97 15.05 -23.43 -5.80
CA ARG A 97 14.60 -24.12 -4.59
C ARG A 97 14.40 -25.60 -4.92
N GLY A 98 15.52 -26.20 -5.34
CA GLY A 98 15.85 -27.59 -5.57
C GLY A 98 17.37 -27.66 -5.46
#